data_AF-D6CTU5-F1
#
_entry.id   AF-D6CTU5-F1
#
_cell.length_a   1.000
_cell.length_b   1.000
_cell.length_c   1.000
_cell.angle_alpha   90.00
_cell.angle_beta   90.00
_cell.angle_gamma   90.00
#
_symmetry.space_group_name_H-M   'P 1'
#
loop_
_entity.id
_entity.type
_entity.pdbx_description
1 polymer ?
#
loop_
_entity_poly.entity_id
_entity_poly.type
_entity_poly.pdbx_seq_one_letter_code
_entity_poly.pdbx_strand_id
1 'polypeptide(L)'
;MVLAGRILRLRGHRIACAPGEAYPLGVLRAVLALPADLREVLRAEVDFLESLGPHAAPSEVIRERWAERLPDTPADHDTNT
;
A
#
# COMPACT_ATOMS: atom_id res chain seq x y z
N MET A 1 1.54 -5.54 0.36
CA MET A 1 2.44 -6.11 1.41
C MET A 1 3.50 -5.13 1.93
N VAL A 2 4.22 -4.39 1.08
CA VAL A 2 5.25 -3.44 1.54
C VAL A 2 4.67 -2.32 2.41
N LEU A 3 3.52 -1.74 2.01
CA LEU A 3 2.81 -0.70 2.79
C LEU A 3 2.38 -1.20 4.16
N ALA A 4 1.69 -2.34 4.22
CA ALA A 4 1.32 -2.99 5.48
C ALA A 4 2.54 -3.19 6.41
N GLY A 5 3.64 -3.73 5.86
CA GLY A 5 4.89 -3.89 6.61
C GLY A 5 5.49 -2.57 7.10
N ARG A 6 5.35 -1.47 6.34
CA ARG A 6 5.81 -0.14 6.75
C ARG A 6 4.96 0.45 7.86
N ILE A 7 3.63 0.36 7.75
CA ILE A 7 2.68 0.83 8.77
C ILE A 7 2.93 0.10 10.09
N LEU A 8 3.07 -1.24 10.04
CA LEU A 8 3.37 -2.05 11.22
C LEU A 8 4.69 -1.60 11.90
N ARG A 9 5.74 -1.33 11.13
CA ARG A 9 7.00 -0.81 11.69
C ARG A 9 6.87 0.58 12.31
N LEU A 10 6.08 1.48 11.71
CA LEU A 10 5.81 2.81 12.27
C LEU A 10 5.06 2.72 13.60
N ARG A 11 4.20 1.71 13.75
CA ARG A 11 3.50 1.37 15.00
C ARG A 11 4.37 0.59 16.00
N GLY A 12 5.66 0.41 15.72
CA GLY A 12 6.60 -0.26 16.61
C GLY A 12 6.62 -1.79 16.54
N HIS A 13 5.86 -2.40 15.62
CA HIS A 13 5.93 -3.86 15.44
C HIS A 13 7.26 -4.25 14.79
N ARG A 14 7.93 -5.26 15.37
CA ARG A 14 9.09 -5.91 14.76
C ARG A 14 8.64 -7.08 13.90
N ILE A 15 8.97 -7.03 12.62
CA ILE A 15 8.72 -8.13 11.67
C ILE A 15 9.99 -8.97 11.59
N ALA A 16 10.03 -10.06 12.35
CA ALA A 16 11.11 -11.04 12.25
C ALA A 16 10.89 -11.90 11.00
N CYS A 17 11.95 -12.13 10.22
CA CYS A 17 11.97 -13.09 9.13
C CYS A 17 12.90 -14.25 9.50
N ALA A 18 12.51 -15.49 9.21
CA ALA A 18 13.39 -16.65 9.34
C ALA A 18 14.53 -16.59 8.31
N PRO A 19 15.66 -17.29 8.53
CA PRO A 19 16.72 -17.39 7.53
C PRO A 19 16.17 -17.92 6.19
N GLY A 20 16.35 -17.16 5.11
CA GLY A 20 15.81 -17.48 3.79
C GLY A 20 14.33 -17.11 3.56
N GLU A 21 13.62 -16.59 4.57
CA GLU A 21 12.24 -16.12 4.42
C GLU A 21 12.20 -14.77 3.68
N ALA A 22 11.39 -14.69 2.63
CA ALA A 22 11.13 -13.43 1.95
C ALA A 22 10.32 -12.50 2.86
N TYR A 23 10.73 -11.23 2.95
CA TYR A 23 10.08 -10.23 3.82
C TYR A 23 8.54 -10.17 3.70
N PRO A 24 7.91 -10.25 2.51
CA PRO A 24 6.45 -10.28 2.39
C PRO A 24 5.77 -11.41 3.16
N LEU A 25 6.41 -12.58 3.29
CA LEU A 25 5.88 -13.70 4.07
C LEU A 25 5.92 -13.39 5.57
N GLY A 26 7.03 -12.80 6.04
CA GLY A 26 7.14 -12.34 7.41
C GLY A 26 6.08 -11.29 7.77
N VAL A 27 5.81 -10.36 6.84
CA VAL A 27 4.73 -9.37 6.98
C VAL A 27 3.36 -10.06 7.04
N LEU A 28 3.07 -10.98 6.13
CA LEU A 28 1.79 -11.71 6.11
C LEU A 28 1.55 -12.43 7.44
N ARG A 29 2.57 -13.13 7.96
CA ARG A 29 2.48 -13.79 9.28
C ARG A 29 2.21 -12.79 10.40
N ALA A 30 2.89 -11.65 10.40
CA ALA A 30 2.66 -10.59 11.39
C ALA A 30 1.22 -10.05 11.32
N VAL A 31 0.69 -9.85 10.11
CA VAL A 31 -0.71 -9.41 9.90
C VAL A 31 -1.69 -10.46 10.40
N LEU A 32 -1.48 -11.73 10.08
CA LEU A 32 -2.38 -12.82 10.51
C LEU A 32 -2.39 -13.03 12.03
N ALA A 33 -1.33 -12.65 12.73
CA ALA A 33 -1.24 -12.71 14.19
C ALA A 33 -1.96 -11.54 14.89
N LEU A 34 -2.43 -10.53 14.16
CA LEU A 34 -3.18 -9.42 14.75
C LEU A 34 -4.63 -9.82 15.07
N PRO A 35 -5.22 -9.21 16.11
CA PRO A 35 -6.66 -9.18 16.33
C PRO A 35 -7.44 -8.77 15.07
N ALA A 36 -8.65 -9.32 14.89
CA ALA A 36 -9.44 -9.13 13.69
C ALA A 36 -9.79 -7.66 13.41
N ASP A 37 -10.15 -6.91 14.45
CA ASP A 37 -10.39 -5.46 14.43
C ASP A 37 -9.15 -4.69 13.94
N LEU A 38 -7.97 -5.04 14.43
CA LEU A 38 -6.72 -4.39 14.01
C LEU A 38 -6.33 -4.75 12.57
N ARG A 39 -6.68 -5.95 12.08
CA ARG A 39 -6.50 -6.32 10.67
C ARG A 39 -7.39 -5.49 9.76
N GLU A 40 -8.64 -5.27 10.13
CA GLU A 40 -9.56 -4.42 9.37
C GLU A 40 -9.10 -2.96 9.34
N VAL A 41 -8.62 -2.42 10.47
CA VAL A 41 -8.02 -1.07 10.49
C VAL A 41 -6.82 -0.99 9.55
N LEU A 42 -5.90 -1.95 9.61
CA LEU A 42 -4.73 -1.98 8.75
C LEU A 42 -5.11 -2.08 7.27
N ARG A 43 -6.14 -2.87 6.95
CA ARG A 43 -6.68 -2.98 5.59
C ARG A 43 -7.21 -1.65 5.10
N ALA A 44 -8.06 -0.99 5.89
CA ALA A 44 -8.62 0.31 5.53
C ALA A 44 -7.53 1.38 5.31
N GLU A 45 -6.45 1.37 6.10
CA GLU A 45 -5.31 2.27 5.90
C GLU A 45 -4.53 1.98 4.61
N VAL A 46 -4.34 0.70 4.28
CA VAL A 46 -3.68 0.31 3.03
C VAL A 46 -4.55 0.72 1.84
N ASP A 47 -5.85 0.40 1.90
CA ASP A 47 -6.82 0.77 0.86
C ASP A 47 -6.86 2.31 0.69
N PHE A 48 -6.85 3.07 1.78
CA PHE A 48 -6.75 4.54 1.73
C PHE A 48 -5.47 4.99 1.03
N LEU A 49 -4.30 4.49 1.43
CA LEU A 49 -3.03 4.91 0.83
C LEU A 49 -2.92 4.51 -0.65
N GLU A 50 -3.48 3.37 -1.04
CA GLU A 50 -3.55 2.95 -2.44
C GLU A 50 -4.53 3.82 -3.24
N SER A 51 -5.66 4.22 -2.65
CA SER A 51 -6.66 5.09 -3.27
C SER A 51 -6.14 6.50 -3.62
N LEU A 52 -5.12 6.97 -2.90
CA LEU A 52 -4.48 8.25 -3.18
C LEU A 52 -3.73 8.26 -4.52
N GLY A 53 -3.43 7.08 -5.07
CA GLY A 53 -2.73 6.94 -6.34
C GLY A 53 -1.37 7.66 -6.37
N PRO A 54 -0.84 7.95 -7.57
CA PRO A 54 0.40 8.70 -7.70
C PRO A 54 0.28 10.13 -7.15
N HIS A 55 -0.92 10.71 -7.14
CA HIS A 55 -1.12 12.13 -6.86
C HIS A 55 -0.77 12.54 -5.43
N ALA A 56 -0.79 11.61 -4.46
CA ALA A 56 -0.31 11.88 -3.11
C ALA A 56 1.17 11.57 -2.88
N ALA A 57 1.91 11.14 -3.91
CA ALA A 57 3.34 10.95 -3.77
C ALA A 57 4.01 12.32 -3.50
N PRO A 58 4.74 12.48 -2.38
CA PRO A 58 5.27 13.77 -1.96
C PRO A 58 6.41 14.31 -2.83
N SER A 59 6.92 13.52 -3.79
CA SER A 59 7.96 13.97 -4.72
C SER A 59 7.52 13.84 -6.18
N GLU A 60 7.90 14.81 -7.01
CA GLU A 60 7.68 14.78 -8.46
C GLU A 60 8.29 13.54 -9.12
N VAL A 61 9.50 13.15 -8.70
CA VAL A 61 10.20 11.97 -9.23
C VAL A 61 9.41 10.67 -8.99
N ILE A 62 8.72 10.56 -7.84
CA ILE A 62 7.88 9.40 -7.54
C ILE A 62 6.57 9.47 -8.34
N ARG A 63 5.99 10.67 -8.52
CA ARG A 63 4.82 10.88 -9.38
C ARG A 63 5.08 10.44 -10.82
N GLU A 64 6.18 10.89 -11.41
CA GLU A 64 6.57 10.57 -12.80
C GLU A 64 6.75 9.06 -13.02
N ARG A 65 7.49 8.37 -12.14
CA ARG A 65 7.69 6.91 -12.22
C ARG A 65 6.40 6.10 -12.12
N TRP A 66 5.37 6.64 -11.48
CA TRP A 66 4.07 5.99 -11.32
C TRP A 66 3.10 6.35 -12.45
N ALA A 67 3.22 7.54 -13.04
CA ALA A 67 2.46 7.94 -14.22
C ALA A 67 2.71 7.00 -15.41
N GLU A 68 3.95 6.52 -15.58
CA GLU A 68 4.32 5.53 -16.61
C GLU A 68 3.67 4.14 -16.41
N ARG A 69 3.01 3.89 -15.26
CA ARG A 69 2.43 2.58 -14.89
C ARG A 69 0.92 2.58 -14.76
N LEU A 70 0.27 3.73 -14.86
CA LEU A 70 -1.18 3.79 -14.87
C LEU A 70 -1.69 3.36 -16.26
N PRO A 71 -2.70 2.48 -16.36
CA PRO A 71 -3.42 2.33 -17.60
C PRO A 71 -4.05 3.68 -17.95
N ASP A 72 -4.01 4.05 -19.24
CA ASP A 72 -4.70 5.23 -19.75
C ASP A 72 -6.14 5.18 -19.23
N THR A 73 -6.49 6.16 -18.38
CA THR A 73 -7.88 6.28 -17.95
C THR A 73 -8.63 6.66 -19.23
N PRO A 74 -9.63 5.88 -19.69
CA PRO A 74 -10.41 6.30 -20.83
C PRO A 74 -11.03 7.64 -20.45
N ALA A 75 -10.68 8.67 -21.21
CA ALA A 75 -11.26 9.99 -21.06
C ALA A 75 -12.77 9.82 -21.15
N ASP A 76 -13.48 10.16 -20.07
CA ASP A 76 -14.93 10.21 -20.09
C ASP A 76 -15.33 11.13 -21.25
N HIS A 77 -15.92 10.51 -22.26
CA HIS A 77 -16.76 11.18 -23.22
C HIS A 77 -17.88 11.84 -22.44
N ASP A 78 -17.80 13.15 -22.22
CA ASP A 78 -18.98 14.00 -22.14
C ASP A 78 -18.59 15.47 -22.17
N THR A 79 -18.69 16.08 -23.35
CA THR A 79 -19.18 17.46 -23.43
C THR A 79 -20.04 17.58 -24.68
N ASN A 80 -21.29 17.15 -24.53
CA ASN A 80 -22.39 17.57 -25.37
C ASN A 80 -22.82 18.97 -24.90
N THR A 81 -22.60 20.02 -25.70
CA THR A 81 -23.52 21.14 -26.01
C THR A 81 -22.84 22.07 -27.02
#